data_AF-E2AA05-F1
#
_entry.id   AF-E2AA05-F1
#
_cell.length_a   1.000
_cell.length_b   1.000
_cell.length_c   1.000
_cell.angle_alpha   90.00
_cell.angle_beta   90.00
_cell.angle_gamma   90.00
#
_symmetry.space_group_name_H-M   'P 1'
#
loop_
_entity.id
_entity.type
_entity.pdbx_description
1 polymer ?
#
loop_
_entity_poly.entity_id
_entity_poly.type
_entity_poly.pdbx_seq_one_letter_code
_entity_poly.pdbx_strand_id
1 'polypeptide(L)'
;SLLVRDFLAKVNSVTMPQPPYSPDLAPCDFFLFSKLKRPMKGRRFATIEEIKIASLEELETIPKSAYQKCFEDWKKRWHKCIIFEGDYF
;
A
#
# COMPACT_ATOMS: atom_id res chain seq x y z
N SER A 1 11.79 8.43 -13.65
CA SER A 1 12.16 9.85 -13.92
C SER A 1 13.47 10.17 -13.23
N LEU A 2 14.37 10.95 -13.87
CA LEU A 2 15.61 11.42 -13.25
C LEU A 2 15.30 12.41 -12.11
N LEU A 3 14.39 13.36 -12.36
CA LEU A 3 13.94 14.36 -11.38
C LEU A 3 13.47 13.76 -10.06
N VAL A 4 12.69 12.66 -10.11
CA VAL A 4 12.20 11.98 -8.90
C VAL A 4 13.33 11.33 -8.13
N ARG A 5 14.30 10.72 -8.83
CA ARG A 5 15.47 10.08 -8.19
C ARG A 5 16.37 11.12 -7.52
N ASP A 6 16.61 12.24 -8.19
CA ASP A 6 17.40 13.35 -7.64
C ASP A 6 16.72 13.96 -6.41
N PHE A 7 15.39 14.12 -6.45
CA PHE A 7 14.63 14.58 -5.29
C PHE A 7 14.74 13.62 -4.11
N LEU A 8 14.56 12.30 -4.33
CA LEU A 8 14.66 11.28 -3.28
C LEU A 8 16.06 11.25 -2.66
N ALA A 9 17.10 11.37 -3.48
CA ALA A 9 18.48 11.49 -3.01
C ALA A 9 18.69 12.75 -2.15
N LYS A 10 18.15 13.90 -2.59
CA LYS A 10 18.24 15.17 -1.86
C LYS A 10 17.59 15.10 -0.47
N VAL A 11 16.49 14.36 -0.32
CA VAL A 11 15.80 14.20 0.98
C VAL A 11 16.30 13.00 1.79
N ASN A 12 17.39 12.36 1.38
CA ASN A 12 17.97 11.17 2.03
C ASN A 12 16.97 10.01 2.21
N SER A 13 16.05 9.83 1.25
CA SER A 13 15.06 8.75 1.30
C SER A 13 15.60 7.45 0.72
N VAL A 14 15.52 6.37 1.50
CA VAL A 14 15.89 5.03 1.04
C VAL A 14 14.78 4.46 0.16
N THR A 15 15.13 4.13 -1.09
CA THR A 15 14.20 3.51 -2.03
C THR A 15 14.35 2.00 -1.96
N MET A 16 13.28 1.29 -1.60
CA MET A 16 13.26 -0.17 -1.61
C MET A 16 13.07 -0.69 -3.04
N PRO A 17 13.83 -1.72 -3.48
CA PRO A 17 13.60 -2.35 -4.77
C PRO A 17 12.22 -3.02 -4.78
N GLN A 18 11.49 -2.82 -5.87
CA GLN A 18 10.17 -3.42 -6.11
C GLN A 18 10.21 -4.17 -7.44
N PRO A 19 9.99 -5.49 -7.46
CA PRO A 19 9.93 -6.25 -8.70
C PRO A 19 8.72 -5.83 -9.56
N PRO A 20 8.84 -5.89 -10.90
CA PRO A 20 7.71 -5.64 -11.80
C PRO A 20 6.55 -6.60 -11.51
N TYR A 21 5.32 -6.09 -11.66
CA TYR A 21 4.09 -6.89 -11.55
C TYR A 21 3.87 -7.61 -10.20
N SER A 22 4.45 -7.13 -9.09
CA SER A 22 4.31 -7.80 -7.79
C SER A 22 3.43 -7.04 -6.77
N PRO A 23 2.11 -6.92 -7.01
CA PRO A 23 1.19 -6.25 -6.08
C PRO A 23 1.04 -7.03 -4.77
N ASP A 24 1.27 -8.34 -4.79
CA ASP A 24 1.37 -9.20 -3.62
C ASP A 24 2.53 -8.82 -2.69
N LEU A 25 3.52 -8.07 -3.18
CA LEU A 25 4.64 -7.52 -2.41
C LEU A 25 4.49 -6.04 -2.09
N ALA A 26 3.46 -5.34 -2.57
CA ALA A 26 3.25 -3.93 -2.31
C ALA A 26 2.24 -3.73 -1.16
N PRO A 27 2.64 -3.13 0.00
CA PRO A 27 1.75 -2.91 1.14
C PRO A 27 0.46 -2.17 0.81
N CYS A 28 0.51 -1.22 -0.12
CA CYS A 28 -0.68 -0.49 -0.55
C CYS A 28 -1.70 -1.42 -1.24
N ASP A 29 -1.23 -2.35 -2.07
CA ASP A 29 -2.07 -3.23 -2.86
C ASP A 29 -2.63 -4.39 -2.04
N PHE A 30 -1.78 -5.14 -1.32
CA PHE A 30 -2.24 -6.31 -0.57
C PHE A 30 -2.96 -5.97 0.74
N PHE A 31 -2.80 -4.75 1.27
CA PHE A 31 -3.36 -4.33 2.55
C PHE A 31 -4.24 -3.08 2.44
N LEU A 32 -3.65 -1.91 2.14
CA LEU A 32 -4.31 -0.61 2.36
C LEU A 32 -5.55 -0.42 1.49
N PHE A 33 -5.44 -0.62 0.18
CA PHE A 33 -6.53 -0.35 -0.75
C PHE A 33 -7.73 -1.26 -0.51
N SER A 34 -7.50 -2.49 -0.05
CA SER A 34 -8.60 -3.39 0.32
C SER A 34 -9.38 -2.86 1.51
N LYS A 35 -8.69 -2.30 2.52
CA LYS A 35 -9.32 -1.72 3.72
C LYS A 35 -10.05 -0.42 3.41
N LEU A 36 -9.48 0.42 2.56
CA LEU A 36 -10.10 1.67 2.14
C LEU A 36 -11.32 1.46 1.23
N LYS A 37 -11.18 0.62 0.20
CA LYS A 37 -12.20 0.51 -0.86
C LYS A 37 -13.39 -0.36 -0.48
N ARG A 38 -13.23 -1.34 0.43
CA ARG A 38 -14.32 -2.26 0.81
C ARG A 38 -15.52 -1.54 1.47
N PRO A 39 -15.33 -0.69 2.48
CA PRO A 39 -16.43 0.06 3.11
C PRO A 39 -17.08 1.08 2.17
N MET A 40 -16.31 1.61 1.23
CA MET A 40 -16.78 2.59 0.24
C MET A 40 -17.50 1.94 -0.96
N LYS A 41 -17.42 0.62 -1.10
CA LYS A 41 -17.96 -0.09 -2.27
C LYS A 41 -19.48 0.07 -2.34
N GLY A 42 -19.97 0.46 -3.52
CA GLY A 42 -21.41 0.63 -3.78
C GLY A 42 -21.97 1.99 -3.36
N ARG A 43 -21.18 2.83 -2.67
CA ARG A 43 -21.55 4.21 -2.39
C ARG A 43 -21.30 5.09 -3.61
N ARG A 44 -22.23 5.98 -3.92
CA ARG A 44 -22.05 7.05 -4.92
C ARG A 44 -21.76 8.34 -4.16
N PHE A 45 -20.74 9.07 -4.61
CA PHE A 45 -20.38 10.38 -4.09
C PHE A 45 -20.71 11.40 -5.19
N ALA A 46 -21.41 12.47 -4.84
CA ALA A 46 -21.81 13.51 -5.78
C ALA A 46 -20.66 14.48 -6.07
N THR A 47 -19.72 14.62 -5.13
CA THR A 47 -18.60 15.57 -5.23
C THR A 47 -17.26 14.93 -4.88
N ILE A 48 -16.18 15.57 -5.33
CA ILE A 48 -14.80 15.21 -4.95
C ILE A 48 -14.58 15.41 -3.44
N GLU A 49 -15.25 16.38 -2.83
CA GLU A 49 -15.09 16.67 -1.41
C GLU A 49 -15.68 15.56 -0.54
N GLU A 50 -16.85 15.04 -0.91
CA GLU A 50 -17.48 13.91 -0.23
C GLU A 50 -16.59 12.66 -0.25
N ILE A 51 -15.97 12.32 -1.39
CA ILE A 51 -15.09 11.15 -1.46
C ILE A 51 -13.79 11.36 -0.67
N LYS A 52 -13.27 12.59 -0.59
CA LYS A 52 -12.10 12.90 0.25
C LYS A 52 -12.41 12.71 1.74
N ILE A 53 -13.52 13.28 2.21
CA ILE A 53 -13.97 13.17 3.61
C ILE A 53 -14.18 11.69 3.95
N ALA A 54 -14.97 10.97 3.14
CA ALA A 54 -15.20 9.55 3.36
C ALA A 54 -13.90 8.71 3.33
N SER A 55 -12.96 9.04 2.43
CA SER A 55 -11.67 8.33 2.39
C SER A 55 -10.86 8.58 3.66
N LEU A 56 -10.86 9.82 4.18
CA LEU A 56 -10.14 10.17 5.41
C LEU A 56 -10.74 9.44 6.62
N GLU A 57 -12.07 9.46 6.77
CA GLU A 57 -12.77 8.76 7.85
C GLU A 57 -12.41 7.26 7.85
N GLU A 58 -12.46 6.60 6.70
CA GLU A 58 -12.11 5.19 6.57
C GLU A 58 -10.63 4.91 6.90
N LEU A 59 -9.72 5.81 6.52
CA LEU A 59 -8.29 5.68 6.87
C LEU A 59 -8.05 5.81 8.38
N GLU A 60 -8.77 6.72 9.06
CA GLU A 60 -8.67 6.93 10.50
C GLU A 60 -9.22 5.74 11.31
N THR A 61 -10.14 4.96 10.73
CA THR A 61 -10.61 3.72 11.38
C THR A 61 -9.55 2.62 11.43
N ILE A 62 -8.48 2.70 10.61
CA ILE A 62 -7.45 1.66 10.56
C ILE A 62 -6.51 1.86 11.77
N PRO A 63 -6.46 0.92 12.73
CA PRO A 63 -5.64 1.11 13.92
C PRO A 63 -4.16 1.05 13.56
N LYS A 64 -3.34 1.80 14.29
CA LYS A 64 -1.86 1.80 14.16
C LYS A 64 -1.26 0.37 14.18
N SER A 65 -1.82 -0.51 15.00
CA SER A 65 -1.41 -1.91 15.10
C SER A 65 -1.61 -2.69 13.80
N ALA A 66 -2.62 -2.35 12.98
CA ALA A 66 -2.83 -2.97 11.68
C ALA A 66 -1.74 -2.57 10.68
N TYR A 67 -1.29 -1.30 10.70
CA TYR A 67 -0.15 -0.87 9.89
C TYR A 67 1.15 -1.56 10.32
N GLN A 68 1.41 -1.65 11.63
CA GLN A 68 2.56 -2.39 12.14
C GLN A 68 2.54 -3.86 11.70
N LYS A 69 1.39 -4.52 11.83
CA LYS A 69 1.19 -5.88 11.36
C LYS A 69 1.41 -6.02 9.85
N CYS A 70 0.99 -5.03 9.05
CA CYS A 70 1.24 -5.03 7.61
C CYS A 70 2.74 -5.10 7.28
N PHE A 71 3.58 -4.36 8.00
CA PHE A 71 5.04 -4.42 7.80
C PHE A 71 5.64 -5.76 8.23
N GLU A 72 5.12 -6.39 9.28
CA GLU A 72 5.54 -7.75 9.64
C GLU A 72 5.08 -8.80 8.61
N ASP A 73 3.88 -8.66 8.07
CA ASP A 73 3.38 -9.53 7.00
C ASP A 73 4.14 -9.29 5.69
N TRP A 74 4.64 -8.08 5.44
CA TRP A 74 5.50 -7.77 4.29
C TRP A 74 6.79 -8.58 4.31
N LYS A 75 7.45 -8.69 5.48
CA LYS A 75 8.63 -9.57 5.64
C LYS A 75 8.28 -11.02 5.30
N LYS A 76 7.15 -11.54 5.77
CA LYS A 76 6.71 -12.91 5.48
C LYS A 76 6.43 -13.11 3.98
N ARG A 77 5.83 -12.13 3.32
CA ARG A 77 5.54 -12.16 1.88
C ARG A 77 6.84 -12.23 1.05
N TRP A 78 7.88 -11.50 1.44
CA TRP A 78 9.20 -11.66 0.82
C TRP A 78 9.78 -13.06 0.97
N HIS A 79 9.67 -13.66 2.16
CA HIS A 79 10.12 -15.04 2.36
C HIS A 79 9.33 -16.02 1.49
N LYS A 80 8.02 -15.82 1.34
CA LYS A 80 7.21 -16.63 0.43
C LYS A 80 7.66 -16.49 -1.02
N CYS A 81 7.86 -15.28 -1.51
CA CYS A 81 8.38 -15.04 -2.86
C CYS A 81 9.69 -15.82 -3.13
N ILE A 82 10.59 -15.88 -2.15
CA ILE A 82 11.82 -16.69 -2.25
C ILE A 82 11.51 -18.19 -2.30
N ILE A 83 10.64 -18.69 -1.42
CA ILE A 83 10.26 -20.12 -1.37
C ILE A 83 9.58 -20.58 -2.66
N PHE A 84 8.79 -19.71 -3.27
CA PHE A 84 8.10 -19.97 -4.54
C PHE A 84 8.94 -19.54 -5.76
N GLU A 85 10.24 -19.30 -5.60
CA GLU A 85 11.17 -18.98 -6.70
C GLU A 85 10.73 -17.79 -7.57
N GLY A 86 10.00 -16.83 -6.99
CA GLY A 86 9.46 -15.66 -7.67
C GLY A 86 8.01 -15.80 -8.16
N ASP A 87 7.40 -16.98 -8.06
CA ASP A 87 5.99 -17.19 -8.37
C ASP A 87 5.06 -16.58 -7.30
N TYR A 88 3.81 -16.32 -7.70
CA TYR A 88 2.76 -15.82 -6.82
C TYR A 88 2.31 -16.87 -5.78
N PHE A 89 1.73 -16.41 -4.66
CA PHE A 89 1.30 -17.23 -3.52
C PHE A 89 0.02 -16.74 -2.82
#